data_AF-A0A952NMB9-F1
#
_entry.id   AF-A0A952NMB9-F1
#
_cell.length_a   1.000
_cell.length_b   1.000
_cell.length_c   1.000
_cell.angle_alpha   90.00
_cell.angle_beta   90.00
_cell.angle_gamma   90.00
#
_symmetry.space_group_name_H-M   'P 1'
#
loop_
_entity.id
_entity.type
_entity.pdbx_description
1 polymer ?
#
loop_
_entity_poly.entity_id
_entity_poly.type
_entity_poly.pdbx_seq_one_letter_code
_entity_poly.pdbx_strand_id
1 'polypeptide(L)'
;MNRFGFLFVLLFVAASIGVALAYHRWQGSLAGQANFSSELPAFERAQPADFEFEKTEECGAERTYLEAEIEKFPPVFRDVRARAAADFPRACLTYMMKRQSLTKEGASFARCPASEGAAGGGSPKPCVSENYVNVVYNLFGDVTSCFEIPQKEFLPKLFAESGFHLNAMSAGFDAGIGHLSPVEIQHANASFESFKTRIASSDLDACKRLKPYLSKVQAFPAGENSCGLMMPPQNPLRNLVYLAIKYDQHARAVQKALARYDVVESLRQAGFRGFEPEQLQQVLITLGFDTGPIAAVLYMKNFAQARAHAIQKGEAGPLQDSDFDFNDPSAGRGLASPEAGSMTFPQYLAMFQVSGTPHFLTRVKAHAKVLNTTFKEGTCVSDSYLSLSSSL
;
A
#
# COMPACT_ATOMS: atom_id res chain seq x y z
N MET A 1 -18.69 -56.16 -16.15
CA MET A 1 -18.57 -54.81 -15.58
C MET A 1 -18.16 -53.84 -16.66
N ASN A 2 -18.95 -52.77 -16.88
CA ASN A 2 -18.71 -51.80 -17.94
C ASN A 2 -17.41 -51.03 -17.68
N ARG A 3 -16.44 -51.12 -18.61
CA ARG A 3 -15.17 -50.35 -18.58
C ARG A 3 -15.40 -48.85 -18.39
N PHE A 4 -16.54 -48.34 -18.84
CA PHE A 4 -16.95 -46.95 -18.69
C PHE A 4 -17.20 -46.53 -17.23
N GLY A 5 -17.81 -47.40 -16.42
CA GLY A 5 -18.08 -47.09 -15.01
C GLY A 5 -16.81 -47.01 -14.17
N PHE A 6 -15.83 -47.86 -14.47
CA PHE A 6 -14.54 -47.84 -13.77
C PHE A 6 -13.74 -46.56 -14.07
N LEU A 7 -13.75 -46.10 -15.33
CA LEU A 7 -13.04 -44.87 -15.72
C LEU A 7 -13.66 -43.62 -15.10
N PHE A 8 -15.01 -43.57 -15.00
CA PHE A 8 -15.72 -42.46 -14.36
C PHE A 8 -15.40 -42.37 -12.86
N VAL A 9 -15.36 -43.50 -12.16
CA VAL A 9 -14.99 -43.54 -10.73
C VAL A 9 -13.55 -43.06 -10.53
N LEU A 10 -12.60 -43.48 -11.39
CA LEU A 10 -11.21 -43.02 -11.30
C LEU A 10 -11.05 -41.52 -11.52
N LEU A 11 -11.77 -40.94 -12.49
CA LEU A 11 -11.76 -39.50 -12.73
C LEU A 11 -12.34 -38.72 -11.53
N PHE A 12 -13.43 -39.21 -10.94
CA PHE A 12 -14.05 -38.56 -9.79
C PHE A 12 -13.15 -38.61 -8.55
N VAL A 13 -12.49 -39.75 -8.31
CA VAL A 13 -11.52 -39.91 -7.22
C VAL A 13 -10.30 -39.01 -7.46
N ALA A 14 -9.75 -38.97 -8.68
CA ALA A 14 -8.62 -38.11 -9.01
C ALA A 14 -8.96 -36.61 -8.86
N ALA A 15 -10.15 -36.19 -9.29
CA ALA A 15 -10.63 -34.82 -9.10
C ALA A 15 -10.81 -34.50 -7.60
N SER A 16 -11.37 -35.42 -6.83
CA SER A 16 -11.56 -35.24 -5.37
C SER A 16 -10.23 -35.16 -4.63
N ILE A 17 -9.25 -35.98 -4.99
CA ILE A 17 -7.88 -35.91 -4.43
C ILE A 17 -7.22 -34.59 -4.84
N GLY A 18 -7.39 -34.15 -6.09
CA GLY A 18 -6.87 -32.85 -6.56
C GLY A 18 -7.44 -31.67 -5.77
N VAL A 19 -8.75 -31.67 -5.52
CA VAL A 19 -9.42 -30.65 -4.69
C VAL A 19 -8.96 -30.74 -3.24
N ALA A 20 -8.84 -31.94 -2.66
CA ALA A 20 -8.37 -32.12 -1.29
C ALA A 20 -6.92 -31.67 -1.11
N LEU A 21 -6.03 -31.95 -2.06
CA LEU A 21 -4.63 -31.48 -2.04
C LEU A 21 -4.52 -29.98 -2.23
N ALA A 22 -5.33 -29.39 -3.13
CA ALA A 22 -5.43 -27.95 -3.28
C ALA A 22 -5.92 -27.28 -1.99
N TYR A 23 -6.94 -27.87 -1.34
CA TYR A 23 -7.48 -27.41 -0.07
C TYR A 23 -6.46 -27.55 1.07
N HIS A 24 -5.75 -28.67 1.19
CA HIS A 24 -4.72 -28.86 2.20
C HIS A 24 -3.53 -27.91 2.01
N ARG A 25 -3.12 -27.67 0.76
CA ARG A 25 -2.08 -26.68 0.44
C ARG A 25 -2.53 -25.25 0.78
N TRP A 26 -3.80 -24.95 0.51
CA TRP A 26 -4.42 -23.68 0.90
C TRP A 26 -4.49 -23.53 2.43
N GLN A 27 -4.92 -24.55 3.16
CA GLN A 27 -4.90 -24.56 4.64
C GLN A 27 -3.49 -24.44 5.22
N GLY A 28 -2.49 -25.10 4.61
CA GLY A 28 -1.09 -24.95 5.01
C GLY A 28 -0.56 -23.52 4.83
N SER A 29 -0.98 -22.85 3.76
CA SER A 29 -0.73 -21.41 3.53
C SER A 29 -1.37 -20.54 4.63
N LEU A 30 -2.59 -20.86 5.06
CA LEU A 30 -3.26 -20.16 6.16
C LEU A 30 -2.55 -20.40 7.52
N ALA A 31 -2.03 -21.60 7.77
CA ALA A 31 -1.27 -21.90 8.99
C ALA A 31 0.05 -21.11 9.07
N GLY A 32 0.73 -20.89 7.94
CA GLY A 32 1.90 -20.01 7.86
C GLY A 32 1.56 -18.53 8.15
N GLN A 33 0.35 -18.08 7.79
CA GLN A 33 -0.11 -16.71 8.05
C GLN A 33 -0.39 -16.42 9.53
N ALA A 34 -0.72 -17.42 10.35
CA ALA A 34 -0.93 -17.23 11.79
C ALA A 34 0.33 -16.74 12.54
N ASN A 35 1.53 -17.04 12.01
CA ASN A 35 2.81 -16.54 12.54
C ASN A 35 3.16 -15.11 12.08
N PHE A 36 2.39 -14.52 11.16
CA PHE A 36 2.67 -13.18 10.64
C PHE A 36 2.59 -12.10 11.75
N SER A 37 1.74 -12.30 12.77
CA SER A 37 1.67 -11.37 13.91
C SER A 37 2.90 -11.39 14.82
N SER A 38 3.77 -12.41 14.74
CA SER A 38 5.04 -12.45 15.48
C SER A 38 6.21 -11.78 14.76
N GLU A 39 6.04 -11.38 13.50
CA GLU A 39 7.09 -10.76 12.69
C GLU A 39 6.97 -9.24 12.54
N LEU A 40 5.96 -8.60 13.15
CA LEU A 40 6.05 -7.15 13.33
C LEU A 40 7.33 -6.92 14.16
N PRO A 41 8.34 -6.24 13.60
CA PRO A 41 9.62 -6.08 14.28
C PRO A 41 9.32 -5.51 15.65
N ALA A 42 9.85 -6.16 16.70
CA ALA A 42 9.73 -5.64 18.05
C ALA A 42 10.01 -4.14 17.99
N PHE A 43 9.05 -3.33 18.44
CA PHE A 43 9.08 -1.87 18.31
C PHE A 43 10.26 -1.36 19.13
N GLU A 44 11.43 -1.38 18.52
CA GLU A 44 12.62 -0.75 19.07
C GLU A 44 12.35 0.74 19.09
N ARG A 45 12.60 1.37 20.24
CA ARG A 45 12.39 2.81 20.38
C ARG A 45 13.25 3.52 19.35
N ALA A 46 12.64 4.47 18.63
CA ALA A 46 13.35 5.36 17.72
C ALA A 46 14.53 6.01 18.44
N GLN A 47 15.68 6.00 17.79
CA GLN A 47 16.89 6.65 18.26
C GLN A 47 17.03 8.03 17.60
N PRO A 48 17.72 9.01 18.21
CA PRO A 48 17.96 10.31 17.58
C PRO A 48 18.55 10.19 16.17
N ALA A 49 19.46 9.23 15.98
CA ALA A 49 20.06 8.94 14.68
C ALA A 49 19.01 8.58 13.61
N ASP A 50 17.85 8.00 13.95
CA ASP A 50 16.82 7.63 12.96
C ASP A 50 16.18 8.84 12.26
N PHE A 51 16.39 10.05 12.77
CA PHE A 51 15.88 11.29 12.19
C PHE A 51 16.93 12.08 11.40
N GLU A 52 18.20 11.72 11.56
CA GLU A 52 19.33 12.37 10.90
C GLU A 52 19.64 11.71 9.56
N PHE A 53 20.03 12.53 8.58
CA PHE A 53 20.53 12.05 7.31
C PHE A 53 21.84 11.26 7.51
N GLU A 54 22.00 10.17 6.76
CA GLU A 54 23.29 9.51 6.69
C GLU A 54 24.25 10.37 5.86
N LYS A 55 25.51 10.46 6.28
CA LYS A 55 26.54 11.11 5.46
C LYS A 55 27.04 10.13 4.41
N THR A 56 27.12 10.58 3.16
CA THR A 56 27.52 9.73 2.04
C THR A 56 28.93 9.15 2.23
N GLU A 57 29.83 9.86 2.89
CA GLU A 57 31.21 9.41 3.17
C GLU A 57 31.27 8.32 4.25
N GLU A 58 30.25 8.25 5.11
CA GLU A 58 30.10 7.23 6.16
C GLU A 58 29.38 5.98 5.61
N CYS A 59 28.69 6.12 4.48
CA CYS A 59 28.07 5.03 3.76
C CYS A 59 29.10 4.32 2.86
N GLY A 60 29.24 3.01 2.99
CA GLY A 60 30.06 2.22 2.06
C GLY A 60 29.57 2.34 0.61
N ALA A 61 30.46 2.11 -0.36
CA ALA A 61 30.17 2.20 -1.79
C ALA A 61 29.00 1.30 -2.22
N GLU A 62 28.77 0.22 -1.48
CA GLU A 62 27.65 -0.69 -1.69
C GLU A 62 26.28 -0.12 -1.30
N ARG A 63 26.22 1.03 -0.63
CA ARG A 63 24.97 1.73 -0.27
C ARG A 63 24.80 3.06 -1.01
N THR A 64 25.88 3.64 -1.54
CA THR A 64 25.85 4.95 -2.22
C THR A 64 25.62 4.86 -3.74
N TYR A 65 25.21 3.71 -4.25
CA TYR A 65 25.03 3.45 -5.68
C TYR A 65 23.93 4.28 -6.37
N LEU A 66 23.08 5.00 -5.62
CA LEU A 66 22.10 5.94 -6.18
C LEU A 66 22.59 7.39 -6.20
N GLU A 67 23.62 7.75 -5.43
CA GLU A 67 24.01 9.14 -5.17
C GLU A 67 24.40 9.89 -6.45
N ALA A 68 25.24 9.28 -7.28
CA ALA A 68 25.67 9.89 -8.55
C ALA A 68 24.51 10.21 -9.50
N GLU A 69 23.43 9.44 -9.41
CA GLU A 69 22.23 9.65 -10.20
C GLU A 69 21.27 10.65 -9.55
N ILE A 70 21.17 10.65 -8.21
CA ILE A 70 20.44 11.65 -7.43
C ILE A 70 21.01 13.06 -7.65
N GLU A 71 22.32 13.20 -7.76
CA GLU A 71 22.98 14.50 -8.02
C GLU A 71 22.54 15.14 -9.35
N LYS A 72 22.07 14.35 -10.31
CA LYS A 72 21.57 14.83 -11.60
C LYS A 72 20.17 15.46 -11.48
N PHE A 73 19.49 15.30 -10.34
CA PHE A 73 18.23 15.99 -10.13
C PHE A 73 18.43 17.50 -10.01
N PRO A 74 17.50 18.29 -10.55
CA PRO A 74 17.52 19.74 -10.41
C PRO A 74 17.55 20.18 -8.94
N PRO A 75 18.25 21.28 -8.61
CA PRO A 75 18.32 21.81 -7.25
C PRO A 75 16.96 22.02 -6.58
N VAL A 76 15.91 22.39 -7.35
CA VAL A 76 14.54 22.57 -6.82
C VAL A 76 13.99 21.30 -6.17
N PHE A 77 14.47 20.11 -6.53
CA PHE A 77 14.10 18.85 -5.89
C PHE A 77 15.17 18.32 -4.93
N ARG A 78 16.44 18.61 -5.18
CA ARG A 78 17.55 18.10 -4.35
C ARG A 78 17.76 18.91 -3.07
N ASP A 79 17.49 20.21 -3.10
CA ASP A 79 17.83 21.09 -1.99
C ASP A 79 16.64 21.26 -1.02
N VAL A 80 16.94 21.66 0.22
CA VAL A 80 15.93 22.02 1.21
C VAL A 80 15.20 23.29 0.77
N ARG A 81 13.88 23.22 0.70
CA ARG A 81 13.01 24.35 0.32
C ARG A 81 12.60 25.17 1.54
N ALA A 82 12.48 26.48 1.36
CA ALA A 82 11.97 27.42 2.37
C ALA A 82 10.52 27.10 2.82
N ARG A 83 9.67 26.68 1.87
CA ARG A 83 8.34 26.13 2.17
C ARG A 83 8.40 24.61 2.10
N ALA A 84 7.78 23.95 3.08
CA ALA A 84 7.62 22.49 3.05
C ALA A 84 6.91 22.07 1.75
N ALA A 85 7.47 21.08 1.06
CA ALA A 85 6.87 20.51 -0.14
C ALA A 85 5.66 19.63 0.18
N ALA A 86 5.60 19.11 1.41
CA ALA A 86 4.59 18.20 1.89
C ALA A 86 3.92 18.72 3.17
N ASP A 87 2.75 18.18 3.51
CA ASP A 87 1.99 18.53 4.72
C ASP A 87 2.49 17.83 6.00
N PHE A 88 3.60 17.09 5.88
CA PHE A 88 4.28 16.37 6.96
C PHE A 88 5.79 16.70 6.98
N PRO A 89 6.48 16.60 8.14
CA PRO A 89 7.92 16.87 8.22
C PRO A 89 8.80 15.88 7.45
N ARG A 90 9.94 16.34 6.90
CA ARG A 90 10.96 15.47 6.27
C ARG A 90 11.42 14.33 7.18
N ALA A 91 11.50 14.58 8.48
CA ALA A 91 11.90 13.59 9.48
C ALA A 91 11.03 12.32 9.43
N CYS A 92 9.73 12.42 9.08
CA CYS A 92 8.87 11.25 8.88
C CYS A 92 9.41 10.37 7.74
N LEU A 93 9.78 10.98 6.60
CA LEU A 93 10.29 10.27 5.43
C LEU A 93 11.66 9.65 5.73
N THR A 94 12.58 10.42 6.33
CA THR A 94 13.89 9.93 6.76
C THR A 94 13.75 8.70 7.65
N TYR A 95 12.89 8.78 8.66
CA TYR A 95 12.63 7.67 9.58
C TYR A 95 12.10 6.42 8.85
N MET A 96 11.11 6.57 7.98
CA MET A 96 10.56 5.44 7.20
C MET A 96 11.63 4.79 6.32
N MET A 97 12.43 5.58 5.60
CA MET A 97 13.51 5.06 4.75
C MET A 97 14.57 4.34 5.59
N LYS A 98 14.94 4.87 6.76
CA LYS A 98 15.94 4.25 7.64
C LYS A 98 15.43 2.99 8.31
N ARG A 99 14.20 2.97 8.79
CA ARG A 99 13.61 1.82 9.50
C ARG A 99 13.06 0.75 8.56
N GLN A 100 12.95 1.04 7.26
CA GLN A 100 12.50 0.03 6.31
C GLN A 100 13.46 -1.15 6.28
N SER A 101 12.89 -2.31 6.55
CA SER A 101 13.49 -3.60 6.32
C SER A 101 12.60 -4.32 5.31
N LEU A 102 13.13 -4.61 4.12
CA LEU A 102 12.46 -5.47 3.16
C LEU A 102 12.68 -6.93 3.59
N THR A 103 12.03 -7.34 4.68
CA THR A 103 12.08 -8.71 5.21
C THR A 103 10.98 -9.61 4.66
N LYS A 104 10.04 -9.08 3.86
CA LYS A 104 9.10 -9.94 3.10
C LYS A 104 9.94 -10.98 2.35
N GLU A 105 9.59 -12.27 2.45
CA GLU A 105 10.24 -13.34 1.70
C GLU A 105 10.26 -12.98 0.20
N GLY A 106 11.43 -12.55 -0.30
CA GLY A 106 11.64 -12.16 -1.68
C GLY A 106 11.47 -10.68 -2.03
N ALA A 107 11.15 -9.79 -1.07
CA ALA A 107 11.37 -8.36 -1.29
C ALA A 107 12.85 -8.02 -1.10
N SER A 108 13.39 -7.16 -1.95
CA SER A 108 14.78 -6.72 -1.84
C SER A 108 14.97 -5.34 -2.44
N PHE A 109 16.11 -4.73 -2.13
CA PHE A 109 16.56 -3.58 -2.90
C PHE A 109 17.19 -4.10 -4.19
N ALA A 110 16.73 -3.60 -5.32
CA ALA A 110 17.25 -3.94 -6.62
C ALA A 110 18.39 -3.00 -7.03
N ARG A 111 19.37 -3.52 -7.75
CA ARG A 111 20.31 -2.71 -8.53
C ARG A 111 20.02 -2.90 -10.00
N CYS A 112 20.03 -1.80 -10.71
CA CYS A 112 19.83 -1.78 -12.15
C CYS A 112 21.11 -1.21 -12.78
N PRO A 113 21.80 -1.99 -13.63
CA PRO A 113 23.01 -1.51 -14.29
C PRO A 113 22.71 -0.36 -15.26
N ALA A 114 21.48 -0.31 -15.79
CA ALA A 114 20.95 0.76 -16.62
C ALA A 114 19.41 0.81 -16.47
N SER A 115 18.78 1.88 -16.96
CA SER A 115 17.32 2.05 -16.94
C SER A 115 16.55 0.95 -17.68
N GLU A 116 17.14 0.39 -18.75
CA GLU A 116 16.56 -0.67 -19.59
C GLU A 116 16.98 -2.09 -19.14
N GLY A 117 17.90 -2.19 -18.16
CA GLY A 117 18.46 -3.45 -17.72
C GLY A 117 17.50 -4.31 -16.90
N ALA A 118 17.87 -5.58 -16.70
CA ALA A 118 17.20 -6.43 -15.73
C ALA A 118 17.61 -6.02 -14.30
N ALA A 119 16.65 -6.05 -13.38
CA ALA A 119 16.89 -5.75 -11.97
C ALA A 119 17.65 -6.91 -11.31
N GLY A 120 18.84 -6.63 -10.78
CA GLY A 120 19.55 -7.55 -9.89
C GLY A 120 19.01 -7.42 -8.46
N GLY A 121 18.44 -8.48 -7.91
CA GLY A 121 17.94 -8.51 -6.52
C GLY A 121 19.05 -8.56 -5.47
N GLY A 122 18.67 -8.40 -4.20
CA GLY A 122 19.56 -8.65 -3.05
C GLY A 122 20.62 -7.58 -2.80
N SER A 123 20.41 -6.36 -3.27
CA SER A 123 21.33 -5.26 -2.99
C SER A 123 21.16 -4.74 -1.54
N PRO A 124 22.20 -4.17 -0.94
CA PRO A 124 22.07 -3.45 0.32
C PRO A 124 21.10 -2.28 0.21
N LYS A 125 20.44 -1.94 1.32
CA LYS A 125 19.61 -0.74 1.43
C LYS A 125 20.44 0.50 1.05
N PRO A 126 19.91 1.40 0.18
CA PRO A 126 20.60 2.64 -0.14
C PRO A 126 20.98 3.46 1.11
N CYS A 127 22.00 4.30 0.98
CA CYS A 127 22.31 5.36 1.94
C CYS A 127 21.16 6.36 1.96
N VAL A 128 20.60 6.67 3.13
CA VAL A 128 19.52 7.65 3.30
C VAL A 128 20.14 9.05 3.48
N SER A 129 20.79 9.53 2.42
CA SER A 129 21.44 10.83 2.37
C SER A 129 20.44 11.98 2.30
N GLU A 130 20.88 13.20 2.62
CA GLU A 130 20.05 14.40 2.53
C GLU A 130 19.49 14.61 1.12
N ASN A 131 20.34 14.50 0.09
CA ASN A 131 19.95 14.69 -1.29
C ASN A 131 18.92 13.65 -1.73
N TYR A 132 19.12 12.38 -1.31
CA TYR A 132 18.17 11.35 -1.64
C TYR A 132 16.79 11.59 -0.99
N VAL A 133 16.77 11.88 0.32
CA VAL A 133 15.52 12.18 1.03
C VAL A 133 14.84 13.42 0.45
N ASN A 134 15.58 14.48 0.15
CA ASN A 134 15.03 15.71 -0.41
C ASN A 134 14.39 15.48 -1.77
N VAL A 135 15.04 14.75 -2.68
CA VAL A 135 14.48 14.43 -4.01
C VAL A 135 13.15 13.70 -3.85
N VAL A 136 13.11 12.65 -3.02
CA VAL A 136 11.88 11.88 -2.79
C VAL A 136 10.80 12.74 -2.13
N TYR A 137 11.13 13.44 -1.05
CA TYR A 137 10.19 14.28 -0.29
C TYR A 137 9.58 15.38 -1.14
N ASN A 138 10.42 16.12 -1.86
CA ASN A 138 10.02 17.26 -2.67
C ASN A 138 9.15 16.83 -3.86
N LEU A 139 9.51 15.73 -4.53
CA LEU A 139 8.69 15.19 -5.62
C LEU A 139 7.39 14.54 -5.12
N PHE A 140 7.41 13.83 -3.99
CA PHE A 140 6.20 13.27 -3.39
C PHE A 140 5.21 14.38 -3.03
N GLY A 141 5.68 15.41 -2.33
CA GLY A 141 4.88 16.57 -1.98
C GLY A 141 4.31 17.28 -3.22
N ASP A 142 5.14 17.56 -4.23
CA ASP A 142 4.68 18.22 -5.45
C ASP A 142 3.66 17.38 -6.23
N VAL A 143 3.89 16.07 -6.40
CA VAL A 143 2.96 15.20 -7.13
C VAL A 143 1.64 15.08 -6.39
N THR A 144 1.67 14.78 -5.10
CA THR A 144 0.44 14.59 -4.32
C THR A 144 -0.34 15.89 -4.16
N SER A 145 0.31 17.03 -3.90
CA SER A 145 -0.38 18.33 -3.86
C SER A 145 -0.96 18.73 -5.22
N CYS A 146 -0.26 18.41 -6.32
CA CYS A 146 -0.76 18.70 -7.67
C CYS A 146 -2.04 17.92 -8.02
N PHE A 147 -2.22 16.73 -7.44
CA PHE A 147 -3.40 15.89 -7.62
C PHE A 147 -4.34 15.85 -6.42
N GLU A 148 -4.14 16.73 -5.43
CA GLU A 148 -4.96 16.85 -4.22
C GLU A 148 -5.10 15.51 -3.46
N ILE A 149 -4.02 14.74 -3.42
CA ILE A 149 -3.95 13.45 -2.71
C ILE A 149 -3.59 13.72 -1.25
N PRO A 150 -4.35 13.15 -0.28
CA PRO A 150 -4.06 13.31 1.14
C PRO A 150 -2.75 12.58 1.49
N GLN A 151 -1.69 13.34 1.77
CA GLN A 151 -0.33 12.82 1.82
C GLN A 151 -0.09 11.94 3.06
N LYS A 152 -0.56 12.40 4.23
CA LYS A 152 -0.46 11.67 5.50
C LYS A 152 -1.14 10.31 5.49
N GLU A 153 -2.22 10.17 4.71
CA GLU A 153 -2.95 8.91 4.55
C GLU A 153 -2.13 7.86 3.77
N PHE A 154 -1.18 8.31 2.95
CA PHE A 154 -0.34 7.41 2.17
C PHE A 154 0.92 6.97 2.91
N LEU A 155 1.38 7.71 3.92
CA LEU A 155 2.68 7.41 4.55
C LEU A 155 2.72 6.01 5.17
N PRO A 156 1.77 5.56 6.00
CA PRO A 156 1.84 4.24 6.62
C PRO A 156 1.84 3.09 5.60
N LYS A 157 1.16 3.33 4.48
CA LYS A 157 1.06 2.41 3.36
C LYS A 157 2.36 2.33 2.56
N LEU A 158 2.92 3.46 2.17
CA LEU A 158 4.21 3.48 1.47
C LEU A 158 5.36 3.03 2.38
N PHE A 159 5.23 3.24 3.68
CA PHE A 159 6.11 2.62 4.68
C PHE A 159 6.00 1.09 4.60
N ALA A 160 4.78 0.54 4.65
CA ALA A 160 4.55 -0.90 4.59
C ALA A 160 5.05 -1.57 3.29
N GLU A 161 5.05 -0.85 2.17
CA GLU A 161 5.40 -1.42 0.87
C GLU A 161 6.87 -1.23 0.49
N SER A 162 7.36 0.01 0.49
CA SER A 162 8.69 0.34 -0.05
C SER A 162 9.58 1.07 0.93
N GLY A 163 9.03 1.59 2.03
CA GLY A 163 9.73 2.54 2.90
C GLY A 163 10.16 3.80 2.15
N PHE A 164 9.48 4.16 1.05
CA PHE A 164 9.88 5.22 0.13
C PHE A 164 11.21 5.01 -0.61
N HIS A 165 11.74 3.78 -0.64
CA HIS A 165 12.91 3.49 -1.44
C HIS A 165 12.58 3.39 -2.93
N LEU A 166 13.42 4.02 -3.77
CA LEU A 166 13.25 4.07 -5.22
C LEU A 166 13.42 2.70 -5.86
N ASN A 167 14.25 1.87 -5.26
CA ASN A 167 14.63 0.56 -5.77
C ASN A 167 14.08 -0.59 -4.93
N ALA A 168 13.03 -0.33 -4.13
CA ALA A 168 12.28 -1.40 -3.50
C ALA A 168 11.64 -2.28 -4.59
N MET A 169 11.81 -3.59 -4.48
CA MET A 169 11.24 -4.57 -5.42
C MET A 169 10.69 -5.77 -4.66
N SER A 170 9.50 -6.26 -5.02
CA SER A 170 9.00 -7.56 -4.54
C SER A 170 9.43 -8.74 -5.41
N ALA A 171 9.20 -9.95 -4.92
CA ALA A 171 9.32 -11.18 -5.73
C ALA A 171 8.37 -11.19 -6.94
N GLY A 172 7.25 -10.46 -6.87
CA GLY A 172 6.29 -10.29 -7.96
C GLY A 172 6.68 -9.20 -8.97
N PHE A 173 7.89 -8.63 -8.86
CA PHE A 173 8.38 -7.50 -9.65
C PHE A 173 7.63 -6.18 -9.42
N ASP A 174 6.89 -6.05 -8.33
CA ASP A 174 6.32 -4.76 -7.93
C ASP A 174 7.46 -3.83 -7.56
N ALA A 175 7.48 -2.62 -8.13
CA ALA A 175 8.70 -1.81 -8.16
C ALA A 175 8.51 -0.35 -7.72
N GLY A 176 9.55 0.16 -7.06
CA GLY A 176 9.71 1.54 -6.65
C GLY A 176 8.86 1.97 -5.47
N ILE A 177 8.74 3.28 -5.27
CA ILE A 177 8.08 3.88 -4.10
C ILE A 177 6.63 3.42 -3.96
N GLY A 178 5.88 3.48 -5.05
CA GLY A 178 4.49 3.06 -5.12
C GLY A 178 4.32 1.54 -5.17
N HIS A 179 5.42 0.78 -5.25
CA HIS A 179 5.42 -0.68 -5.30
C HIS A 179 4.41 -1.20 -6.34
N LEU A 180 4.58 -0.73 -7.57
CA LEU A 180 3.56 -0.89 -8.62
C LEU A 180 3.77 -2.21 -9.36
N SER A 181 2.69 -2.98 -9.49
CA SER A 181 2.70 -4.23 -10.26
C SER A 181 2.69 -3.97 -11.78
N PRO A 182 3.09 -4.95 -12.61
CA PRO A 182 3.02 -4.83 -14.08
C PRO A 182 1.63 -4.44 -14.60
N VAL A 183 0.56 -4.94 -13.98
CA VAL A 183 -0.83 -4.61 -14.35
C VAL A 183 -1.14 -3.15 -14.01
N GLU A 184 -0.69 -2.66 -12.87
CA GLU A 184 -0.89 -1.28 -12.45
C GLU A 184 -0.11 -0.30 -13.34
N ILE A 185 1.10 -0.68 -13.76
CA ILE A 185 1.90 0.06 -14.74
C ILE A 185 1.15 0.18 -16.07
N GLN A 186 0.56 -0.91 -16.55
CA GLN A 186 -0.26 -0.89 -17.77
C GLN A 186 -1.48 0.03 -17.63
N HIS A 187 -2.18 -0.02 -16.51
CA HIS A 187 -3.32 0.86 -16.25
C HIS A 187 -2.90 2.33 -16.12
N ALA A 188 -1.73 2.59 -15.51
CA ALA A 188 -1.18 3.94 -15.40
C ALA A 188 -0.77 4.49 -16.78
N ASN A 189 -0.11 3.67 -17.61
CA ASN A 189 0.25 4.01 -18.99
C ASN A 189 -0.96 4.51 -19.79
N ALA A 190 -2.10 3.82 -19.67
CA ALA A 190 -3.32 4.19 -20.40
C ALA A 190 -3.86 5.58 -20.02
N SER A 191 -3.55 6.09 -18.82
CA SER A 191 -4.00 7.41 -18.34
C SER A 191 -2.89 8.46 -18.31
N PHE A 192 -1.65 8.10 -18.65
CA PHE A 192 -0.47 8.92 -18.39
C PHE A 192 -0.51 10.27 -19.11
N GLU A 193 -0.87 10.30 -20.40
CA GLU A 193 -0.94 11.55 -21.17
C GLU A 193 -2.07 12.49 -20.70
N SER A 194 -3.18 11.93 -20.22
CA SER A 194 -4.25 12.74 -19.59
C SER A 194 -3.74 13.43 -18.33
N PHE A 195 -2.96 12.73 -17.51
CA PHE A 195 -2.35 13.29 -16.31
C PHE A 195 -1.26 14.32 -16.63
N LYS A 196 -0.46 14.09 -17.67
CA LYS A 196 0.48 15.10 -18.17
C LYS A 196 -0.22 16.39 -18.58
N THR A 197 -1.35 16.24 -19.29
CA THR A 197 -2.18 17.38 -19.70
C THR A 197 -2.72 18.13 -18.47
N ARG A 198 -3.25 17.42 -17.47
CA ARG A 198 -3.72 18.02 -16.20
C ARG A 198 -2.63 18.82 -15.50
N ILE A 199 -1.40 18.28 -15.41
CA ILE A 199 -0.27 19.00 -14.82
C ILE A 199 0.09 20.24 -15.65
N ALA A 200 0.13 20.10 -16.98
CA ALA A 200 0.51 21.19 -17.88
C ALA A 200 -0.49 22.36 -17.86
N SER A 201 -1.77 22.09 -17.59
CA SER A 201 -2.85 23.08 -17.53
C SER A 201 -3.18 23.59 -16.13
N SER A 202 -2.59 23.03 -15.08
CA SER A 202 -2.91 23.40 -13.69
C SER A 202 -2.15 24.63 -13.24
N ASP A 203 -2.83 25.50 -12.48
CA ASP A 203 -2.26 26.70 -11.88
C ASP A 203 -1.69 26.47 -10.47
N LEU A 204 -1.83 25.27 -9.92
CA LEU A 204 -1.24 24.92 -8.62
C LEU A 204 0.28 25.03 -8.67
N ASP A 205 0.89 25.67 -7.67
CA ASP A 205 2.34 25.87 -7.60
C ASP A 205 3.13 24.56 -7.70
N ALA A 206 2.58 23.50 -7.10
CA ALA A 206 3.14 22.15 -7.19
C ALA A 206 3.19 21.64 -8.63
N CYS A 207 2.11 21.78 -9.40
CA CYS A 207 2.07 21.40 -10.82
C CYS A 207 3.01 22.25 -11.67
N LYS A 208 3.08 23.56 -11.40
CA LYS A 208 4.01 24.49 -12.09
C LYS A 208 5.47 24.05 -11.94
N ARG A 209 5.87 23.57 -10.75
CA ARG A 209 7.22 23.02 -10.52
C ARG A 209 7.47 21.71 -11.26
N LEU A 210 6.47 20.86 -11.41
CA LEU A 210 6.59 19.57 -12.12
C LEU A 210 6.65 19.72 -13.64
N LYS A 211 5.94 20.70 -14.20
CA LYS A 211 5.74 20.90 -15.64
C LYS A 211 7.02 20.82 -16.50
N PRO A 212 8.16 21.47 -16.15
CA PRO A 212 9.38 21.43 -16.96
C PRO A 212 10.05 20.05 -17.03
N TYR A 213 9.74 19.18 -16.09
CA TYR A 213 10.38 17.87 -15.93
C TYR A 213 9.48 16.76 -16.42
N LEU A 214 8.18 16.86 -16.18
CA LEU A 214 7.22 15.86 -16.63
C LEU A 214 7.13 15.79 -18.16
N SER A 215 7.38 16.89 -18.88
CA SER A 215 7.49 16.88 -20.35
C SER A 215 8.59 15.95 -20.87
N LYS A 216 9.60 15.65 -20.04
CA LYS A 216 10.71 14.74 -20.33
C LYS A 216 10.45 13.31 -19.86
N VAL A 217 9.42 13.10 -19.04
CA VAL A 217 9.02 11.77 -18.58
C VAL A 217 8.07 11.17 -19.60
N GLN A 218 8.47 10.04 -20.15
CA GLN A 218 7.62 9.23 -21.03
C GLN A 218 6.92 8.14 -20.23
N ALA A 219 5.79 7.66 -20.77
CA ALA A 219 5.16 6.45 -20.26
C ALA A 219 6.18 5.30 -20.27
N PHE A 220 6.05 4.40 -19.30
CA PHE A 220 6.87 3.21 -19.18
C PHE A 220 6.56 2.27 -20.37
N PRO A 221 7.55 1.93 -21.21
CA PRO A 221 7.29 1.12 -22.40
C PRO A 221 6.80 -0.29 -22.05
N ALA A 222 5.90 -0.84 -22.88
CA ALA A 222 5.37 -2.17 -22.66
C ALA A 222 6.45 -3.23 -22.87
N GLY A 223 6.54 -4.20 -21.96
CA GLY A 223 7.52 -5.29 -22.04
C GLY A 223 8.92 -4.95 -21.53
N GLU A 224 9.16 -3.73 -21.05
CA GLU A 224 10.42 -3.37 -20.39
C GLU A 224 10.51 -3.89 -18.95
N ASN A 225 11.74 -4.05 -18.47
CA ASN A 225 12.06 -4.46 -17.12
C ASN A 225 11.79 -3.35 -16.09
N SER A 226 11.49 -3.72 -14.85
CA SER A 226 11.14 -2.82 -13.75
C SER A 226 12.17 -1.72 -13.42
N CYS A 227 13.39 -1.78 -13.96
CA CYS A 227 14.44 -0.80 -13.74
C CYS A 227 14.07 0.64 -14.14
N GLY A 228 13.28 0.82 -15.20
CA GLY A 228 12.77 2.14 -15.60
C GLY A 228 11.76 2.75 -14.61
N LEU A 229 11.37 2.02 -13.56
CA LEU A 229 10.54 2.48 -12.44
C LEU A 229 11.31 2.58 -11.11
N MET A 230 12.59 2.20 -11.12
CA MET A 230 13.45 2.22 -9.93
C MET A 230 14.64 3.16 -10.05
N MET A 231 15.11 3.41 -11.27
CA MET A 231 16.30 4.23 -11.50
C MET A 231 15.97 5.67 -11.86
N PRO A 232 16.75 6.64 -11.35
CA PRO A 232 16.84 7.96 -11.95
C PRO A 232 17.33 7.93 -13.41
N PRO A 233 17.16 9.03 -14.17
CA PRO A 233 16.51 10.28 -13.77
C PRO A 233 14.98 10.26 -13.89
N GLN A 234 14.38 9.22 -14.49
CA GLN A 234 12.92 9.16 -14.65
C GLN A 234 12.20 8.93 -13.31
N ASN A 235 12.84 8.26 -12.35
CA ASN A 235 12.32 8.06 -10.98
C ASN A 235 13.06 8.96 -9.97
N PRO A 236 12.39 9.52 -8.95
CA PRO A 236 11.06 9.12 -8.44
C PRO A 236 9.85 9.58 -9.26
N LEU A 237 10.01 10.62 -10.10
CA LEU A 237 8.88 11.35 -10.67
C LEU A 237 7.88 10.45 -11.41
N ARG A 238 8.34 9.55 -12.30
CA ARG A 238 7.48 8.61 -13.03
C ARG A 238 6.68 7.74 -12.07
N ASN A 239 7.35 7.03 -11.16
CA ASN A 239 6.71 6.12 -10.20
C ASN A 239 5.68 6.85 -9.31
N LEU A 240 6.00 8.07 -8.87
CA LEU A 240 5.08 8.90 -8.08
C LEU A 240 3.85 9.38 -8.88
N VAL A 241 4.02 9.75 -10.15
CA VAL A 241 2.89 10.09 -11.01
C VAL A 241 2.01 8.86 -11.25
N TYR A 242 2.60 7.67 -11.39
CA TYR A 242 1.85 6.42 -11.55
C TYR A 242 1.08 6.08 -10.28
N LEU A 243 1.69 6.31 -9.11
CA LEU A 243 1.01 6.21 -7.83
C LEU A 243 -0.19 7.16 -7.75
N ALA A 244 -0.05 8.40 -8.23
CA ALA A 244 -1.15 9.36 -8.28
C ALA A 244 -2.28 8.92 -9.24
N ILE A 245 -1.93 8.37 -10.40
CA ILE A 245 -2.89 7.78 -11.33
C ILE A 245 -3.65 6.62 -10.68
N LYS A 246 -2.92 5.70 -10.02
CA LYS A 246 -3.52 4.57 -9.30
C LYS A 246 -4.50 5.05 -8.24
N TYR A 247 -4.11 6.04 -7.42
CA TYR A 247 -5.00 6.61 -6.40
C TYR A 247 -6.28 7.17 -7.00
N ASP A 248 -6.17 8.03 -8.01
CA ASP A 248 -7.30 8.70 -8.66
C ASP A 248 -8.25 7.69 -9.34
N GLN A 249 -7.71 6.64 -9.95
CA GLN A 249 -8.50 5.51 -10.47
C GLN A 249 -9.22 4.74 -9.35
N HIS A 250 -8.53 4.43 -8.25
CA HIS A 250 -9.10 3.73 -7.11
C HIS A 250 -10.19 4.55 -6.42
N ALA A 251 -9.96 5.84 -6.19
CA ALA A 251 -10.92 6.73 -5.57
C ALA A 251 -12.24 6.78 -6.35
N ARG A 252 -12.18 6.94 -7.68
CA ARG A 252 -13.37 6.89 -8.54
C ARG A 252 -14.06 5.53 -8.51
N ALA A 253 -13.29 4.43 -8.56
CA ALA A 253 -13.85 3.09 -8.56
C ALA A 253 -14.54 2.76 -7.22
N VAL A 254 -13.92 3.13 -6.09
CA VAL A 254 -14.50 3.00 -4.74
C VAL A 254 -15.78 3.82 -4.63
N GLN A 255 -15.75 5.09 -5.01
CA GLN A 255 -16.93 5.97 -4.95
C GLN A 255 -18.11 5.40 -5.75
N LYS A 256 -17.86 4.98 -7.01
CA LYS A 256 -18.88 4.37 -7.86
C LYS A 256 -19.42 3.07 -7.26
N ALA A 257 -18.55 2.25 -6.68
CA ALA A 257 -18.94 0.97 -6.10
C ALA A 257 -19.71 1.15 -4.79
N LEU A 258 -19.33 2.10 -3.93
CA LEU A 258 -20.05 2.45 -2.71
C LEU A 258 -21.51 2.79 -3.02
N ALA A 259 -21.74 3.63 -4.04
CA ALA A 259 -23.07 3.99 -4.50
C ALA A 259 -23.81 2.81 -5.15
N ARG A 260 -23.13 2.02 -5.99
CA ARG A 260 -23.76 0.87 -6.68
C ARG A 260 -24.23 -0.24 -5.72
N TYR A 261 -23.52 -0.42 -4.62
CA TYR A 261 -23.70 -1.56 -3.72
C TYR A 261 -24.38 -1.21 -2.41
N ASP A 262 -24.81 0.04 -2.23
CA ASP A 262 -25.50 0.54 -1.03
C ASP A 262 -24.77 0.17 0.28
N VAL A 263 -23.44 0.28 0.27
CA VAL A 263 -22.59 -0.15 1.40
C VAL A 263 -22.86 0.70 2.64
N VAL A 264 -23.07 2.01 2.45
CA VAL A 264 -23.41 2.93 3.55
C VAL A 264 -24.72 2.51 4.23
N GLU A 265 -25.73 2.14 3.44
CA GLU A 265 -27.00 1.68 3.98
C GLU A 265 -26.87 0.30 4.64
N SER A 266 -26.07 -0.60 4.07
CA SER A 266 -25.77 -1.90 4.66
C SER A 266 -25.11 -1.75 6.05
N LEU A 267 -24.18 -0.81 6.21
CA LEU A 267 -23.55 -0.50 7.50
C LEU A 267 -24.58 0.05 8.51
N ARG A 268 -25.48 0.94 8.07
CA ARG A 268 -26.57 1.47 8.92
C ARG A 268 -27.54 0.38 9.38
N GLN A 269 -27.88 -0.57 8.50
CA GLN A 269 -28.71 -1.73 8.81
C GLN A 269 -28.02 -2.67 9.82
N ALA A 270 -26.69 -2.78 9.75
CA ALA A 270 -25.88 -3.46 10.74
C ALA A 270 -25.67 -2.64 12.04
N GLY A 271 -26.31 -1.49 12.18
CA GLY A 271 -26.30 -0.66 13.38
C GLY A 271 -25.20 0.40 13.46
N PHE A 272 -24.35 0.53 12.43
CA PHE A 272 -23.27 1.51 12.41
C PHE A 272 -23.77 2.86 11.88
N ARG A 273 -24.00 3.83 12.77
CA ARG A 273 -24.68 5.11 12.43
C ARG A 273 -23.80 6.36 12.53
N GLY A 274 -22.60 6.27 13.11
CA GLY A 274 -21.78 7.43 13.46
C GLY A 274 -20.46 7.54 12.69
N PHE A 275 -20.45 7.22 11.39
CA PHE A 275 -19.24 7.31 10.56
C PHE A 275 -19.39 8.32 9.42
N GLU A 276 -18.29 8.96 9.05
CA GLU A 276 -18.23 9.87 7.92
C GLU A 276 -18.00 9.08 6.60
N PRO A 277 -18.81 9.29 5.54
CA PRO A 277 -18.63 8.60 4.27
C PRO A 277 -17.24 8.76 3.65
N GLU A 278 -16.60 9.91 3.85
CA GLU A 278 -15.26 10.22 3.37
C GLU A 278 -14.19 9.35 4.06
N GLN A 279 -14.35 9.10 5.37
CA GLN A 279 -13.46 8.19 6.12
C GLN A 279 -13.63 6.75 5.62
N LEU A 280 -14.87 6.30 5.41
CA LEU A 280 -15.14 4.99 4.81
C LEU A 280 -14.49 4.88 3.43
N GLN A 281 -14.65 5.88 2.57
CA GLN A 281 -14.02 5.91 1.27
C GLN A 281 -12.49 5.80 1.39
N GLN A 282 -11.87 6.50 2.34
CA GLN A 282 -10.42 6.47 2.54
C GLN A 282 -9.91 5.10 3.04
N VAL A 283 -10.64 4.44 3.94
CA VAL A 283 -10.35 3.05 4.36
C VAL A 283 -10.40 2.11 3.15
N LEU A 284 -11.43 2.23 2.32
CA LEU A 284 -11.62 1.37 1.15
C LEU A 284 -10.61 1.65 0.03
N ILE A 285 -10.17 2.90 -0.16
CA ILE A 285 -9.07 3.22 -1.07
C ILE A 285 -7.76 2.61 -0.56
N THR A 286 -7.52 2.67 0.75
CA THR A 286 -6.32 2.08 1.37
C THR A 286 -6.33 0.57 1.18
N LEU A 287 -7.41 -0.12 1.56
CA LEU A 287 -7.58 -1.57 1.35
C LEU A 287 -7.45 -1.94 -0.13
N GLY A 288 -8.12 -1.19 -0.99
CA GLY A 288 -8.17 -1.42 -2.42
C GLY A 288 -6.82 -1.27 -3.12
N PHE A 289 -5.81 -0.67 -2.48
CA PHE A 289 -4.48 -0.57 -3.04
C PHE A 289 -3.81 -1.92 -3.30
N ASP A 290 -4.09 -2.89 -2.43
CA ASP A 290 -3.52 -4.23 -2.46
C ASP A 290 -4.57 -5.25 -2.95
N THR A 291 -5.85 -5.08 -2.57
CA THR A 291 -6.91 -6.03 -2.95
C THR A 291 -7.61 -5.72 -4.28
N GLY A 292 -7.42 -4.50 -4.80
CA GLY A 292 -8.24 -3.89 -5.84
C GLY A 292 -9.47 -3.13 -5.28
N PRO A 293 -9.87 -2.00 -5.89
CA PRO A 293 -10.86 -1.08 -5.31
C PRO A 293 -12.28 -1.66 -5.22
N ILE A 294 -12.70 -2.44 -6.21
CA ILE A 294 -14.03 -3.07 -6.21
C ILE A 294 -14.11 -4.18 -5.15
N ALA A 295 -13.06 -5.00 -5.03
CA ALA A 295 -12.99 -6.08 -4.05
C ALA A 295 -13.08 -5.52 -2.62
N ALA A 296 -12.35 -4.45 -2.32
CA ALA A 296 -12.41 -3.76 -1.02
C ALA A 296 -13.85 -3.39 -0.62
N VAL A 297 -14.60 -2.80 -1.55
CA VAL A 297 -16.01 -2.40 -1.34
C VAL A 297 -16.90 -3.62 -1.13
N LEU A 298 -16.69 -4.69 -1.89
CA LEU A 298 -17.45 -5.93 -1.75
C LEU A 298 -17.17 -6.63 -0.41
N TYR A 299 -15.93 -6.62 0.08
CA TYR A 299 -15.62 -7.16 1.42
C TYR A 299 -16.38 -6.41 2.50
N MET A 300 -16.37 -5.07 2.46
CA MET A 300 -17.13 -4.25 3.41
C MET A 300 -18.64 -4.50 3.33
N LYS A 301 -19.19 -4.59 2.12
CA LYS A 301 -20.61 -4.91 1.91
C LYS A 301 -20.96 -6.27 2.54
N ASN A 302 -20.22 -7.31 2.19
CA ASN A 302 -20.51 -8.66 2.62
C ASN A 302 -20.38 -8.81 4.14
N PHE A 303 -19.39 -8.14 4.73
CA PHE A 303 -19.25 -8.01 6.17
C PHE A 303 -20.48 -7.37 6.83
N ALA A 304 -20.91 -6.21 6.34
CA ALA A 304 -22.07 -5.50 6.86
C ALA A 304 -23.36 -6.34 6.75
N GLN A 305 -23.56 -7.04 5.62
CA GLN A 305 -24.71 -7.93 5.41
C GLN A 305 -24.69 -9.15 6.35
N ALA A 306 -23.54 -9.79 6.52
CA ALA A 306 -23.38 -10.92 7.43
C ALA A 306 -23.68 -10.49 8.88
N ARG A 307 -23.21 -9.30 9.28
CA ARG A 307 -23.50 -8.74 10.60
C ARG A 307 -24.98 -8.41 10.79
N ALA A 308 -25.61 -7.74 9.82
CA ALA A 308 -27.05 -7.43 9.89
C ALA A 308 -27.89 -8.70 10.04
N HIS A 309 -27.55 -9.77 9.32
CA HIS A 309 -28.21 -11.07 9.44
C HIS A 309 -28.02 -11.71 10.83
N ALA A 310 -26.81 -11.68 11.39
CA ALA A 310 -26.55 -12.17 12.74
C ALA A 310 -27.32 -11.38 13.82
N ILE A 311 -27.46 -10.05 13.65
CA ILE A 311 -28.28 -9.22 14.54
C ILE A 311 -29.75 -9.64 14.49
N GLN A 312 -30.30 -9.88 13.29
CA GLN A 312 -31.70 -10.32 13.14
C GLN A 312 -31.99 -11.67 13.83
N LYS A 313 -30.99 -12.54 13.90
CA LYS A 313 -31.07 -13.83 14.60
C LYS A 313 -30.79 -13.75 16.10
N GLY A 314 -30.35 -12.60 16.62
CA GLY A 314 -29.93 -12.44 18.01
C GLY A 314 -28.56 -13.07 18.32
N GLU A 315 -27.74 -13.33 17.30
CA GLU A 315 -26.41 -13.94 17.41
C GLU A 315 -25.30 -12.90 17.59
N ALA A 316 -25.56 -11.64 17.21
CA ALA A 316 -24.60 -10.54 17.33
C ALA A 316 -25.27 -9.23 17.77
N GLY A 317 -24.48 -8.34 18.36
CA GLY A 317 -24.89 -6.96 18.62
C GLY A 317 -24.67 -6.03 17.40
N PRO A 318 -25.23 -4.80 17.45
CA PRO A 318 -24.93 -3.73 16.50
C PRO A 318 -23.42 -3.53 16.31
N LEU A 319 -23.01 -3.13 15.11
CA LEU A 319 -21.62 -2.72 14.84
C LEU A 319 -21.19 -1.57 15.75
N GLN A 320 -19.97 -1.66 16.25
CA GLN A 320 -19.30 -0.67 17.09
C GLN A 320 -17.96 -0.26 16.45
N ASP A 321 -17.37 0.83 16.94
CA ASP A 321 -16.06 1.29 16.45
C ASP A 321 -14.97 0.22 16.59
N SER A 322 -15.03 -0.59 17.64
CA SER A 322 -14.10 -1.70 17.87
C SER A 322 -14.17 -2.80 16.81
N ASP A 323 -15.29 -2.94 16.09
CA ASP A 323 -15.38 -3.87 14.96
C ASP A 323 -14.49 -3.45 13.78
N PHE A 324 -13.95 -2.23 13.80
CA PHE A 324 -13.03 -1.70 12.81
C PHE A 324 -11.62 -1.41 13.37
N ASP A 325 -11.30 -1.89 14.57
CA ASP A 325 -9.96 -1.70 15.15
C ASP A 325 -8.93 -2.65 14.52
N PHE A 326 -8.19 -2.13 13.55
CA PHE A 326 -7.09 -2.84 12.89
C PHE A 326 -5.84 -3.03 13.79
N ASN A 327 -5.84 -2.51 15.03
CA ASN A 327 -4.77 -2.78 16.00
C ASN A 327 -5.01 -4.04 16.84
N ASP A 328 -6.22 -4.60 16.82
CA ASP A 328 -6.56 -5.73 17.69
C ASP A 328 -5.71 -6.96 17.31
N PRO A 329 -4.80 -7.43 18.20
CA PRO A 329 -3.97 -8.60 17.93
C PRO A 329 -4.79 -9.90 17.82
N SER A 330 -6.07 -9.88 18.21
CA SER A 330 -7.00 -11.00 18.01
C SER A 330 -7.40 -11.18 16.54
N ALA A 331 -7.17 -10.17 15.68
CA ALA A 331 -7.44 -10.22 14.25
C ALA A 331 -6.59 -11.31 13.55
N GLY A 332 -7.13 -12.53 13.48
CA GLY A 332 -6.51 -13.67 12.80
C GLY A 332 -6.08 -14.84 13.70
N ARG A 333 -6.32 -14.83 15.01
CA ARG A 333 -5.96 -15.95 15.90
C ARG A 333 -7.19 -16.75 16.34
N GLY A 334 -7.12 -18.08 16.21
CA GLY A 334 -7.91 -19.03 17.02
C GLY A 334 -9.41 -19.09 16.76
N LEU A 335 -9.88 -18.55 15.63
CA LEU A 335 -11.28 -18.59 15.26
C LEU A 335 -11.63 -19.98 14.71
N ALA A 336 -12.05 -20.88 15.59
CA ALA A 336 -12.68 -22.15 15.23
C ALA A 336 -14.00 -21.87 14.49
N SER A 337 -13.92 -21.69 13.16
CA SER A 337 -15.04 -21.46 12.23
C SER A 337 -16.18 -20.56 12.77
N PRO A 338 -15.92 -19.30 13.18
CA PRO A 338 -16.98 -18.40 13.58
C PRO A 338 -17.85 -18.07 12.37
N GLU A 339 -19.13 -17.81 12.62
CA GLU A 339 -19.99 -17.23 11.60
C GLU A 339 -19.51 -15.82 11.26
N ALA A 340 -19.48 -15.47 9.98
CA ALA A 340 -18.96 -14.17 9.50
C ALA A 340 -19.59 -12.95 10.21
N GLY A 341 -20.85 -13.06 10.64
CA GLY A 341 -21.56 -11.99 11.36
C GLY A 341 -21.10 -11.77 12.79
N SER A 342 -20.30 -12.67 13.38
CA SER A 342 -19.74 -12.53 14.74
C SER A 342 -18.32 -11.94 14.78
N MET A 343 -17.69 -11.79 13.61
CA MET A 343 -16.31 -11.33 13.48
C MET A 343 -16.22 -9.81 13.48
N THR A 344 -15.08 -9.26 13.88
CA THR A 344 -14.70 -7.88 13.50
C THR A 344 -14.35 -7.81 12.02
N PHE A 345 -14.34 -6.61 11.42
CA PHE A 345 -13.96 -6.46 10.01
C PHE A 345 -12.52 -6.90 9.71
N PRO A 346 -11.51 -6.61 10.56
CA PRO A 346 -10.16 -7.17 10.38
C PRO A 346 -10.13 -8.71 10.39
N GLN A 347 -10.90 -9.36 11.28
CA GLN A 347 -11.04 -10.82 11.33
C GLN A 347 -11.72 -11.36 10.07
N TYR A 348 -12.78 -10.68 9.61
CA TYR A 348 -13.46 -11.01 8.37
C TYR A 348 -12.50 -10.95 7.17
N LEU A 349 -11.70 -9.87 7.04
CA LEU A 349 -10.72 -9.76 5.98
C LEU A 349 -9.67 -10.88 6.05
N ALA A 350 -9.15 -11.19 7.24
CA ALA A 350 -8.18 -12.28 7.41
C ALA A 350 -8.71 -13.64 6.93
N MET A 351 -10.02 -13.88 7.02
CA MET A 351 -10.64 -15.15 6.62
C MET A 351 -11.18 -15.17 5.18
N PHE A 352 -11.73 -14.07 4.70
CA PHE A 352 -12.50 -14.03 3.44
C PHE A 352 -11.82 -13.25 2.32
N GLN A 353 -10.69 -12.58 2.58
CA GLN A 353 -9.94 -11.89 1.53
C GLN A 353 -9.25 -12.92 0.62
N VAL A 354 -9.70 -12.98 -0.64
CA VAL A 354 -9.16 -13.88 -1.67
C VAL A 354 -8.20 -13.18 -2.65
N SER A 355 -8.10 -11.86 -2.57
CA SER A 355 -7.23 -11.04 -3.43
C SER A 355 -6.38 -10.08 -2.58
N GLY A 356 -5.15 -9.82 -3.02
CA GLY A 356 -4.17 -9.05 -2.26
C GLY A 356 -3.53 -9.86 -1.12
N THR A 357 -2.78 -9.17 -0.29
CA THR A 357 -2.11 -9.68 0.90
C THR A 357 -3.09 -9.69 2.09
N PRO A 358 -3.38 -10.86 2.67
CA PRO A 358 -4.10 -10.94 3.95
C PRO A 358 -3.37 -10.09 5.00
N HIS A 359 -4.12 -9.41 5.88
CA HIS A 359 -3.59 -8.51 6.91
C HIS A 359 -2.91 -7.22 6.38
N PHE A 360 -3.07 -6.86 5.11
CA PHE A 360 -2.54 -5.61 4.58
C PHE A 360 -2.90 -4.39 5.45
N LEU A 361 -4.19 -4.21 5.77
CA LEU A 361 -4.63 -3.10 6.62
C LEU A 361 -4.08 -3.17 8.05
N THR A 362 -3.96 -4.37 8.63
CA THR A 362 -3.33 -4.56 9.95
C THR A 362 -1.87 -4.11 9.93
N ARG A 363 -1.11 -4.48 8.90
CA ARG A 363 0.28 -4.03 8.72
C ARG A 363 0.34 -2.51 8.54
N VAL A 364 -0.49 -1.95 7.68
CA VAL A 364 -0.56 -0.50 7.44
C VAL A 364 -0.92 0.26 8.72
N LYS A 365 -1.87 -0.24 9.52
CA LYS A 365 -2.21 0.32 10.83
C LYS A 365 -1.05 0.19 11.82
N ALA A 366 -0.33 -0.93 11.83
CA ALA A 366 0.85 -1.09 12.68
C ALA A 366 1.93 -0.04 12.34
N HIS A 367 2.21 0.21 11.05
CA HIS A 367 3.10 1.29 10.63
C HIS A 367 2.58 2.68 11.02
N ALA A 368 1.27 2.92 10.92
CA ALA A 368 0.67 4.17 11.40
C ALA A 368 0.89 4.37 12.91
N LYS A 369 0.72 3.30 13.70
CA LYS A 369 1.00 3.31 15.15
C LYS A 369 2.48 3.55 15.45
N VAL A 370 3.41 2.97 14.68
CA VAL A 370 4.85 3.30 14.78
C VAL A 370 5.02 4.80 14.62
N LEU A 371 4.49 5.37 13.54
CA LEU A 371 4.65 6.78 13.22
C LEU A 371 4.03 7.69 14.29
N ASN A 372 2.83 7.38 14.79
CA ASN A 372 2.17 8.17 15.86
C ASN A 372 2.79 7.98 17.25
N THR A 373 3.59 6.93 17.47
CA THR A 373 4.33 6.76 18.73
C THR A 373 5.68 7.45 18.65
N THR A 374 6.34 7.37 17.51
CA THR A 374 7.65 8.00 17.25
C THR A 374 7.52 9.50 17.10
N PHE A 375 6.49 9.94 16.38
CA PHE A 375 6.14 11.33 16.17
C PHE A 375 4.82 11.61 16.89
N LYS A 376 4.62 12.83 17.39
CA LYS A 376 3.32 13.21 17.96
C LYS A 376 2.20 12.89 16.95
N GLU A 377 1.07 12.38 17.42
CA GLU A 377 -0.14 12.17 16.62
C GLU A 377 -0.47 13.40 15.76
N GLY A 378 -0.94 13.18 14.54
CA GLY A 378 -1.20 14.23 13.56
C GLY A 378 0.03 14.74 12.82
N THR A 379 1.25 14.36 13.24
CA THR A 379 2.49 14.86 12.62
C THR A 379 2.75 14.19 11.27
N CYS A 380 2.89 12.87 11.25
CA CYS A 380 3.16 12.10 10.03
C CYS A 380 1.90 11.43 9.48
N VAL A 381 0.98 11.06 10.35
CA VAL A 381 -0.26 10.36 10.01
C VAL A 381 -1.42 11.19 10.55
N SER A 382 -2.55 11.18 9.86
CA SER A 382 -3.77 11.84 10.34
C SER A 382 -4.32 11.14 11.60
N ASP A 383 -4.97 11.91 12.46
CA ASP A 383 -5.58 11.39 13.70
C ASP A 383 -6.70 10.36 13.38
N SER A 384 -7.39 10.56 12.26
CA SER A 384 -8.46 9.67 11.77
C SER A 384 -7.97 8.48 10.95
N TYR A 385 -6.66 8.22 10.88
CA TYR A 385 -6.13 7.23 9.94
C TYR A 385 -6.68 5.81 10.19
N LEU A 386 -7.39 5.28 9.19
CA LEU A 386 -8.10 4.01 9.28
C LEU A 386 -9.04 3.90 10.50
N SER A 387 -9.56 5.03 10.99
CA SER A 387 -10.67 5.04 11.94
C SER A 387 -11.96 5.33 11.19
N LEU A 388 -13.05 4.63 11.56
CA LEU A 388 -14.41 4.97 11.15
C LEU A 388 -15.19 5.67 12.27
N SER A 389 -14.55 5.97 13.39
CA SER A 389 -15.18 6.65 14.52
C SER A 389 -15.55 8.08 14.15
N SER A 390 -16.76 8.52 14.53
CA SER A 390 -17.06 9.94 14.60
C SER A 390 -16.14 10.58 15.64
N SER A 391 -15.35 11.54 15.20
CA SER A 391 -14.74 12.51 16.10
C SER A 391 -15.88 13.27 16.78
N LEU A 392 -16.28 12.84 17.97
CA LEU A 392 -17.24 13.52 18.84
C LEU A 392 -16.61 14.74 19.50
#